data_AF-A0A4S2MNV6-F1
#
_entry.id   AF-A0A4S2MNV6-F1
#
_cell.length_a   1.000
_cell.length_b   1.000
_cell.length_c   1.000
_cell.angle_alpha   90.00
_cell.angle_beta   90.00
_cell.angle_gamma   90.00
#
_symmetry.space_group_name_H-M   'P 1'
#
loop_
_entity.id
_entity.type
_entity.pdbx_description
1 polymer ?
#
loop_
_entity_poly.entity_id
_entity_poly.type
_entity_poly.pdbx_seq_one_letter_code
_entity_poly.pdbx_strand_id
1 'polypeptide(L)'
;MNDKDIPQEIERLERAGRSIYSNDIPTLPEPDINANLNNGHNDDDDDGHQINELASILSATDSETETVVLEAISTRTVFRPGPWSAHPPGTLCQALAETQFTTRICNTCTDRFPVSLTLKAKCGHVYCRECIIQLFLYATTDETLYPPRCCRNPFPVEKVLAWMRAEDGHKFRAAAIEYEATERTYCSNPTCGVFIIGEAHGVVECQSCGISTCSQCKGPEHGVLDCPRDEALQVVLRIAEDAGWKRCSRCHAMVELNFGCNHITCKCGAHWCYVCSAPWKTCACILWQEANLLARAELLVNRQINDNEPINAVERNQRIDDMRDHLENEDDNCAHPGRWRKVEGLPGRKGYLCEFCYGRHWKFILECRRCFVRACQECRTHRV
;
A
#
# COMPACT_ATOMS: atom_id res chain seq x y z
N MET A 1 27.41 34.60 34.21
CA MET A 1 26.76 34.27 35.50
C MET A 1 27.84 33.75 36.43
N ASN A 2 27.89 34.25 37.67
CA ASN A 2 28.90 33.84 38.64
C ASN A 2 28.58 32.42 39.15
N ASP A 3 29.62 31.64 39.45
CA ASP A 3 29.57 30.24 39.93
C ASP A 3 28.79 30.01 41.24
N LYS A 4 28.22 31.08 41.84
CA LYS A 4 27.42 31.01 43.07
C LYS A 4 25.91 30.96 42.83
N ASP A 5 25.45 31.15 41.60
CA ASP A 5 24.02 31.23 41.26
C ASP A 5 23.46 29.93 40.62
N ILE A 6 24.33 28.97 40.30
CA ILE A 6 23.95 27.69 39.65
C ILE A 6 23.02 26.82 40.54
N PRO A 7 23.23 26.70 41.87
CA PRO A 7 22.34 25.86 42.69
C PRO A 7 20.91 26.40 42.80
N GLN A 8 20.72 27.72 42.75
CA GLN A 8 19.40 28.34 42.87
C GLN A 8 18.59 28.25 41.57
N GLU A 9 19.25 28.25 40.41
CA GLU A 9 18.57 28.06 39.12
C GLU A 9 18.15 26.59 38.89
N ILE A 10 18.95 25.62 39.38
CA ILE A 10 18.59 24.19 39.38
C ILE A 10 17.36 23.94 40.27
N GLU A 11 17.31 24.54 41.47
CA GLU A 11 16.15 24.41 42.38
C GLU A 11 14.88 25.08 41.83
N ARG A 12 15.04 26.11 40.98
CA ARG A 12 13.93 26.78 40.28
C ARG A 12 13.36 25.92 39.16
N LEU A 13 14.24 25.25 38.39
CA LEU A 13 13.86 24.32 37.32
C LEU A 13 13.24 23.03 37.87
N GLU A 14 13.71 22.51 39.00
CA GLU A 14 13.12 21.34 39.67
C GLU A 14 11.74 21.62 40.29
N ARG A 15 11.48 22.86 40.71
CA ARG A 15 10.18 23.29 41.23
C ARG A 15 9.18 23.55 40.10
N ALA A 16 9.64 23.98 38.92
CA ALA A 16 8.83 24.06 37.70
C ALA A 16 8.48 22.67 37.13
N GLY A 17 9.39 21.69 37.23
CA GLY A 17 9.18 20.31 36.76
C GLY A 17 8.24 19.46 37.62
N ARG A 18 7.97 19.84 38.87
CA ARG A 18 7.04 19.12 39.77
C ARG A 18 5.57 19.52 39.63
N SER A 19 5.26 20.56 38.84
CA SER A 19 3.88 21.04 38.64
C SER A 19 3.18 20.44 37.41
N ILE A 20 3.84 19.57 36.64
CA ILE A 20 3.30 19.03 35.38
C ILE A 20 2.72 17.61 35.51
N TYR A 21 2.80 17.01 36.71
CA TYR A 21 2.13 15.74 37.03
C TYR A 21 0.88 15.99 37.90
N SER A 22 -0.02 16.86 37.43
CA SER A 22 -1.42 16.77 37.83
C SER A 22 -2.10 15.75 36.93
N ASN A 23 -2.60 14.68 37.54
CA ASN A 23 -3.41 13.64 36.92
C ASN A 23 -4.60 14.25 36.18
N ASP A 24 -4.55 14.34 34.85
CA ASP A 24 -5.72 14.47 33.95
C ASP A 24 -5.26 14.19 32.50
N ILE A 25 -5.11 12.91 32.14
CA ILE A 25 -5.04 12.50 30.73
C ILE A 25 -6.45 12.09 30.31
N PRO A 26 -7.06 12.72 29.27
CA PRO A 26 -8.36 12.31 28.76
C PRO A 26 -8.29 10.89 28.17
N THR A 27 -9.12 9.99 28.68
CA THR A 27 -9.35 8.67 28.07
C THR A 27 -9.95 8.85 26.67
N LEU A 28 -9.21 8.50 25.63
CA LEU A 28 -9.76 8.36 24.28
C LEU A 28 -10.66 7.10 24.22
N PRO A 29 -11.84 7.16 23.57
CA PRO A 29 -12.75 6.02 23.51
C PRO A 29 -12.18 4.89 22.65
N GLU A 30 -12.34 3.65 23.13
CA GLU A 30 -11.97 2.43 22.40
C GLU A 30 -12.80 2.29 21.10
N PRO A 31 -12.21 1.84 19.98
CA PRO A 31 -12.96 1.56 18.76
C PRO A 31 -13.84 0.32 18.93
N ASP A 32 -15.14 0.47 18.65
CA ASP A 32 -16.15 -0.58 18.74
C ASP A 32 -15.94 -1.62 17.62
N ILE A 33 -15.54 -2.84 17.99
CA ILE A 33 -15.25 -3.96 17.07
C ILE A 33 -16.48 -4.86 16.88
N ASN A 34 -17.70 -4.35 17.09
CA ASN A 34 -18.94 -5.10 16.85
C ASN A 34 -19.92 -4.34 15.96
N ALA A 35 -19.62 -4.27 14.65
CA ALA A 35 -20.62 -3.90 13.65
C ALA A 35 -20.34 -4.60 12.30
N ASN A 36 -20.58 -5.92 12.24
CA ASN A 36 -21.25 -6.63 11.14
C ASN A 36 -20.96 -8.14 11.19
N LEU A 37 -21.66 -8.82 12.08
CA LEU A 37 -22.00 -10.24 11.90
C LEU A 37 -23.50 -10.36 12.09
N ASN A 38 -24.23 -10.04 11.03
CA ASN A 38 -25.59 -10.52 10.79
C ASN A 38 -25.88 -10.37 9.30
N ASN A 39 -25.82 -11.50 8.59
CA ASN A 39 -26.95 -11.90 7.76
C ASN A 39 -26.91 -13.41 7.61
N GLY A 40 -27.92 -14.02 8.23
CA GLY A 40 -28.21 -15.44 8.15
C GLY A 40 -28.70 -15.82 6.77
N HIS A 41 -28.51 -17.11 6.49
CA HIS A 41 -29.17 -17.87 5.44
C HIS A 41 -30.68 -17.61 5.41
N ASN A 42 -31.22 -17.48 4.21
CA ASN A 42 -32.47 -18.13 3.84
C ASN A 42 -32.32 -18.61 2.39
N ASP A 43 -32.58 -19.90 2.21
CA ASP A 43 -32.73 -20.59 0.95
C ASP A 43 -34.01 -20.12 0.23
N ASP A 44 -33.94 -20.05 -1.12
CA ASP A 44 -34.91 -20.59 -2.10
C ASP A 44 -35.00 -19.75 -3.39
N ASP A 45 -34.78 -20.47 -4.49
CA ASP A 45 -35.21 -20.29 -5.89
C ASP A 45 -34.66 -19.13 -6.75
N ASP A 46 -33.84 -19.45 -7.76
CA ASP A 46 -34.26 -19.58 -9.17
C ASP A 46 -33.07 -19.40 -10.17
N ASP A 47 -33.13 -20.13 -11.29
CA ASP A 47 -32.41 -19.92 -12.56
C ASP A 47 -30.88 -20.13 -12.68
N GLY A 48 -30.52 -21.34 -13.13
CA GLY A 48 -30.18 -21.53 -14.55
C GLY A 48 -29.04 -20.72 -15.21
N HIS A 49 -27.95 -21.44 -15.46
CA HIS A 49 -27.02 -21.32 -16.61
C HIS A 49 -25.71 -20.49 -16.53
N GLN A 50 -24.64 -21.29 -16.63
CA GLN A 50 -23.42 -21.12 -17.44
C GLN A 50 -22.24 -20.33 -16.86
N ILE A 51 -21.31 -21.13 -16.34
CA ILE A 51 -19.90 -20.80 -16.14
C ILE A 51 -19.15 -21.43 -17.33
N ASN A 52 -18.34 -20.67 -18.05
CA ASN A 52 -16.94 -21.07 -18.18
C ASN A 52 -16.01 -19.95 -18.62
N GLU A 53 -14.89 -20.03 -17.91
CA GLU A 53 -13.70 -19.22 -17.87
C GLU A 53 -12.86 -19.29 -19.15
N LEU A 54 -12.09 -18.24 -19.32
CA LEU A 54 -11.03 -18.05 -20.30
C LEU A 54 -9.89 -19.05 -20.07
N ALA A 55 -9.34 -19.64 -21.13
CA ALA A 55 -7.89 -19.63 -21.40
C ALA A 55 -7.52 -20.34 -22.72
N SER A 56 -6.87 -19.56 -23.59
CA SER A 56 -5.64 -19.91 -24.31
C SER A 56 -5.64 -20.81 -25.58
N ILE A 57 -5.38 -20.10 -26.70
CA ILE A 57 -4.21 -20.24 -27.60
C ILE A 57 -4.12 -21.45 -28.56
N LEU A 58 -4.17 -21.09 -29.86
CA LEU A 58 -3.48 -21.63 -31.04
C LEU A 58 -3.48 -23.16 -31.26
N SER A 59 -4.31 -23.60 -32.21
CA SER A 59 -3.89 -24.27 -33.46
C SER A 59 -5.03 -25.13 -34.02
N ALA A 60 -5.64 -24.69 -35.11
CA ALA A 60 -6.20 -25.55 -36.16
C ALA A 60 -6.82 -24.65 -37.23
N THR A 61 -6.26 -24.74 -38.42
CA THR A 61 -6.89 -24.39 -39.69
C THR A 61 -8.17 -25.20 -39.87
N ASP A 62 -9.28 -24.58 -40.28
CA ASP A 62 -9.89 -24.85 -41.58
C ASP A 62 -11.22 -24.10 -41.77
N SER A 63 -11.34 -23.52 -42.97
CA SER A 63 -12.52 -23.35 -43.82
C SER A 63 -13.80 -22.71 -43.27
N GLU A 64 -14.22 -21.68 -44.01
CA GLU A 64 -15.61 -21.28 -44.27
C GLU A 64 -16.31 -20.42 -43.20
N THR A 65 -16.23 -19.09 -43.35
CA THR A 65 -17.37 -18.22 -43.74
C THR A 65 -17.02 -16.73 -43.54
N GLU A 66 -16.58 -16.07 -44.61
CA GLU A 66 -16.52 -14.60 -44.66
C GLU A 66 -16.92 -14.14 -46.06
N THR A 67 -18.21 -13.88 -46.26
CA THR A 67 -18.73 -13.19 -47.44
C THR A 67 -19.87 -12.27 -47.02
N VAL A 68 -19.59 -10.96 -47.11
CA VAL A 68 -20.44 -9.75 -47.18
C VAL A 68 -19.60 -8.72 -46.43
N VAL A 69 -18.71 -7.94 -47.05
CA VAL A 69 -18.97 -6.87 -48.02
C VAL A 69 -17.66 -6.61 -48.78
N LEU A 70 -17.72 -6.51 -50.11
CA LEU A 70 -16.89 -5.68 -51.03
C LEU A 70 -16.88 -6.29 -52.45
N GLU A 71 -18.06 -6.47 -53.05
CA GLU A 71 -18.14 -6.49 -54.51
C GLU A 71 -18.42 -5.07 -55.00
N ALA A 72 -17.36 -4.36 -55.36
CA ALA A 72 -17.29 -3.50 -56.53
C ALA A 72 -15.99 -2.71 -56.46
N ILE A 73 -15.06 -3.13 -57.34
CA ILE A 73 -13.89 -2.43 -57.90
C ILE A 73 -12.68 -3.37 -57.80
N SER A 74 -12.55 -4.20 -58.84
CA SER A 74 -11.28 -4.64 -59.44
C SER A 74 -11.41 -6.07 -59.96
N THR A 75 -12.08 -6.23 -61.10
CA THR A 75 -11.67 -7.25 -62.06
C THR A 75 -11.48 -6.58 -63.41
N ARG A 76 -10.21 -6.54 -63.82
CA ARG A 76 -9.77 -6.31 -65.20
C ARG A 76 -10.52 -7.29 -66.11
N THR A 77 -11.49 -6.79 -66.86
CA THR A 77 -11.92 -7.44 -68.10
C THR A 77 -11.16 -6.79 -69.25
N VAL A 78 -10.36 -7.61 -69.92
CA VAL A 78 -9.66 -7.26 -71.16
C VAL A 78 -10.73 -7.06 -72.24
N PHE A 79 -11.02 -5.81 -72.57
CA PHE A 79 -11.92 -5.47 -73.68
C PHE A 79 -11.18 -5.69 -75.01
N ARG A 80 -11.56 -6.71 -75.76
CA ARG A 80 -11.18 -6.88 -77.17
C ARG A 80 -11.96 -5.85 -78.02
N PRO A 81 -11.35 -5.14 -78.98
CA PRO A 81 -12.07 -4.17 -79.80
C PRO A 81 -12.91 -4.91 -80.86
N GLY A 82 -14.24 -4.81 -80.73
CA GLY A 82 -15.19 -5.08 -81.81
C GLY A 82 -15.52 -3.80 -82.60
N PRO A 83 -16.06 -3.88 -83.81
CA PRO A 83 -16.09 -2.76 -84.75
C PRO A 83 -17.02 -1.62 -84.28
N TRP A 84 -16.56 -0.39 -84.51
CA TRP A 84 -17.28 0.86 -84.26
C TRP A 84 -18.72 0.84 -84.79
N SER A 85 -19.68 0.85 -83.86
CA SER A 85 -20.99 1.46 -84.09
C SER A 85 -20.99 2.80 -83.37
N ALA A 86 -21.10 3.88 -84.15
CA ALA A 86 -21.12 5.24 -83.67
C ALA A 86 -22.33 5.50 -82.76
N HIS A 87 -22.09 5.64 -81.47
CA HIS A 87 -23.02 6.26 -80.52
C HIS A 87 -22.38 7.54 -79.96
N PRO A 88 -23.17 8.60 -79.72
CA PRO A 88 -22.63 9.92 -79.39
C PRO A 88 -21.88 9.91 -78.05
N PRO A 89 -20.76 10.66 -77.93
CA PRO A 89 -19.84 10.61 -76.78
C PRO A 89 -20.35 11.42 -75.57
N GLY A 90 -21.61 11.25 -75.17
CA GLY A 90 -22.25 12.08 -74.14
C GLY A 90 -22.67 11.35 -72.87
N THR A 91 -23.15 10.10 -72.98
CA THR A 91 -24.07 9.57 -71.97
C THR A 91 -23.41 8.79 -70.82
N LEU A 92 -22.19 8.28 -71.00
CA LEU A 92 -21.47 7.54 -69.95
C LEU A 92 -20.67 8.45 -69.00
N CYS A 93 -20.18 9.61 -69.46
CA CYS A 93 -19.58 10.62 -68.58
C CYS A 93 -20.63 11.38 -67.75
N GLN A 94 -21.88 11.49 -68.22
CA GLN A 94 -22.97 12.10 -67.45
C GLN A 94 -23.50 11.16 -66.35
N ALA A 95 -23.61 9.85 -66.61
CA ALA A 95 -24.14 8.89 -65.65
C ALA A 95 -23.26 8.67 -64.39
N LEU A 96 -21.95 8.93 -64.47
CA LEU A 96 -21.05 8.87 -63.30
C LEU A 96 -20.89 10.23 -62.59
N ALA A 97 -21.36 11.33 -63.18
CA ALA A 97 -21.33 12.66 -62.58
C ALA A 97 -22.56 12.95 -61.68
N GLU A 98 -23.56 12.07 -61.69
CA GLU A 98 -24.85 12.25 -61.00
C GLU A 98 -25.04 11.42 -59.72
N THR A 99 -24.02 10.71 -59.23
CA THR A 99 -24.06 10.26 -57.84
C THR A 99 -23.86 11.47 -56.94
N GLN A 100 -24.97 12.14 -56.58
CA GLN A 100 -25.00 13.19 -55.58
C GLN A 100 -24.58 12.60 -54.23
N PHE A 101 -23.27 12.54 -53.99
CA PHE A 101 -22.77 12.22 -52.66
C PHE A 101 -23.27 13.30 -51.71
N THR A 102 -24.14 12.92 -50.78
CA THR A 102 -24.55 13.84 -49.72
C THR A 102 -23.30 14.28 -48.96
N THR A 103 -23.10 15.59 -48.84
CA THR A 103 -21.95 16.18 -48.15
C THR A 103 -22.38 16.87 -46.87
N ARG A 104 -21.46 16.97 -45.91
CA ARG A 104 -21.64 17.70 -44.65
C ARG A 104 -20.46 18.64 -44.44
N ILE A 105 -20.69 19.72 -43.70
CA ILE A 105 -19.67 20.71 -43.35
C ILE A 105 -19.01 20.30 -42.03
N CYS A 106 -17.68 20.29 -41.99
CA CYS A 106 -16.94 20.03 -40.77
C CYS A 106 -16.96 21.24 -39.82
N ASN A 107 -17.19 21.00 -38.53
CA ASN A 107 -17.24 22.02 -37.49
C ASN A 107 -15.86 22.65 -37.16
N THR A 108 -14.76 21.98 -37.52
CA THR A 108 -13.40 22.46 -37.21
C THR A 108 -12.80 23.21 -38.40
N CYS A 109 -12.71 22.58 -39.57
CA CYS A 109 -12.08 23.21 -40.75
C CYS A 109 -13.08 23.92 -41.67
N THR A 110 -14.38 23.79 -41.44
CA THR A 110 -15.45 24.42 -42.25
C THR A 110 -15.56 23.95 -43.72
N ASP A 111 -14.79 22.95 -44.13
CA ASP A 111 -14.87 22.34 -45.46
C ASP A 111 -15.99 21.28 -45.59
N ARG A 112 -16.35 20.95 -46.84
CA ARG A 112 -17.38 19.95 -47.18
C ARG A 112 -16.76 18.58 -47.46
N PHE A 113 -17.33 17.55 -46.85
CA PHE A 113 -16.89 16.16 -47.02
C PHE A 113 -18.08 15.22 -47.28
N PRO A 114 -17.89 14.11 -48.02
CA PRO A 114 -18.90 13.06 -48.14
C PRO A 114 -19.32 12.53 -46.76
N VAL A 115 -20.60 12.20 -46.58
CA VAL A 115 -21.12 11.71 -45.29
C VAL A 115 -20.32 10.51 -44.76
N SER A 116 -19.85 9.62 -45.62
CA SER A 116 -19.05 8.44 -45.28
C SER A 116 -17.69 8.76 -44.63
N LEU A 117 -17.15 9.96 -44.84
CA LEU A 117 -15.87 10.43 -44.29
C LEU A 117 -16.08 11.42 -43.13
N THR A 118 -17.27 11.44 -42.54
CA THR A 118 -17.62 12.34 -41.43
C THR A 118 -18.17 11.59 -40.22
N LEU A 119 -17.85 12.08 -39.03
CA LEU A 119 -18.43 11.64 -37.77
C LEU A 119 -19.42 12.68 -37.27
N LYS A 120 -20.65 12.26 -36.96
CA LYS A 120 -21.64 13.11 -36.28
C LYS A 120 -21.57 12.86 -34.77
N ALA A 121 -21.25 13.89 -34.00
CA ALA A 121 -21.26 13.86 -32.55
C ALA A 121 -22.70 13.76 -32.00
N LYS A 122 -22.84 13.35 -30.73
CA LYS A 122 -24.15 13.26 -30.06
C LYS A 122 -24.90 14.60 -30.04
N CYS A 123 -24.18 15.71 -29.89
CA CYS A 123 -24.74 17.07 -29.92
C CYS A 123 -25.14 17.55 -31.32
N GLY A 124 -24.88 16.78 -32.38
CA GLY A 124 -25.27 17.10 -33.75
C GLY A 124 -24.17 17.70 -34.62
N HIS A 125 -23.10 18.23 -34.03
CA HIS A 125 -21.93 18.73 -34.79
C HIS A 125 -21.25 17.61 -35.60
N VAL A 126 -20.63 17.98 -36.71
CA VAL A 126 -20.04 17.05 -37.67
C VAL A 126 -18.55 17.32 -37.81
N TYR A 127 -17.73 16.27 -37.84
CA TYR A 127 -16.28 16.35 -37.99
C TYR A 127 -15.81 15.52 -39.17
N CYS A 128 -14.91 16.04 -39.99
CA CYS A 128 -14.23 15.22 -40.99
C CYS A 128 -13.23 14.28 -40.31
N ARG A 129 -12.85 13.19 -41.00
CA ARG A 129 -11.89 12.20 -40.50
C ARG A 129 -10.59 12.84 -39.99
N GLU A 130 -10.01 13.76 -40.74
CA GLU A 130 -8.73 14.39 -40.38
C GLU A 130 -8.84 15.20 -39.08
N CYS A 131 -9.86 16.07 -38.98
CA CYS A 131 -10.02 16.93 -37.81
C CYS A 131 -10.33 16.13 -36.53
N ILE A 132 -11.08 15.03 -36.62
CA ILE A 132 -11.37 14.22 -35.43
C ILE A 132 -10.16 13.39 -34.99
N ILE A 133 -9.38 12.84 -35.94
CA ILE A 133 -8.12 12.15 -35.63
C ILE A 133 -7.15 13.13 -34.96
N GLN A 134 -7.03 14.34 -35.50
CA GLN A 134 -6.14 15.35 -34.96
C GLN A 134 -6.55 15.76 -33.53
N LEU A 135 -7.85 15.86 -33.24
CA LEU A 135 -8.32 16.10 -31.88
C LEU A 135 -7.89 14.98 -30.90
N PHE A 136 -7.99 13.72 -31.33
CA PHE A 136 -7.56 12.59 -30.52
C PHE A 136 -6.05 12.59 -30.31
N LEU A 137 -5.27 12.94 -31.33
CA LEU A 137 -3.82 13.10 -31.21
C LEU A 137 -3.44 14.24 -30.26
N TYR A 138 -4.12 15.38 -30.30
CA TYR A 138 -3.90 16.45 -29.34
C TYR A 138 -4.24 16.03 -27.91
N ALA A 139 -5.29 15.23 -27.74
CA ALA A 139 -5.63 14.65 -26.44
C ALA A 139 -4.61 13.60 -25.93
N THR A 140 -3.56 13.26 -26.68
CA THR A 140 -2.43 12.43 -26.18
C THR A 140 -1.30 13.25 -25.56
N THR A 141 -1.27 14.55 -25.86
CA THR A 141 -0.24 15.49 -25.37
C THR A 141 -0.82 16.54 -24.44
N ASP A 142 -2.11 16.82 -24.54
CA ASP A 142 -2.86 17.77 -23.73
C ASP A 142 -3.99 17.05 -22.98
N GLU A 143 -3.74 16.74 -21.72
CA GLU A 143 -4.69 16.06 -20.83
C GLU A 143 -6.00 16.85 -20.64
N THR A 144 -6.00 18.17 -20.84
CA THR A 144 -7.23 18.99 -20.72
C THR A 144 -8.26 18.68 -21.81
N LEU A 145 -7.79 18.15 -22.95
CA LEU A 145 -8.62 17.67 -24.04
C LEU A 145 -9.11 16.23 -23.82
N TYR A 146 -8.65 15.55 -22.77
CA TYR A 146 -9.05 14.19 -22.42
C TYR A 146 -10.26 14.16 -21.46
N PRO A 147 -11.17 13.18 -21.65
CA PRO A 147 -11.46 12.49 -22.91
C PRO A 147 -11.89 13.47 -24.01
N PRO A 148 -11.61 13.16 -25.30
CA PRO A 148 -12.08 13.96 -26.43
C PRO A 148 -13.60 14.15 -26.42
N ARG A 149 -14.05 15.41 -26.43
CA ARG A 149 -15.46 15.79 -26.31
C ARG A 149 -15.88 16.83 -27.35
N CYS A 150 -17.16 16.83 -27.70
CA CYS A 150 -17.83 17.94 -28.36
C CYS A 150 -19.03 18.38 -27.52
N CYS A 151 -19.12 19.67 -27.17
CA CYS A 151 -20.19 20.21 -26.32
C CYS A 151 -20.36 19.38 -25.03
N ARG A 152 -19.24 19.04 -24.37
CA ARG A 152 -19.16 18.18 -23.17
C ARG A 152 -19.60 16.72 -23.36
N ASN A 153 -19.99 16.31 -24.57
CA ASN A 153 -20.32 14.92 -24.86
C ASN A 153 -19.10 14.19 -25.42
N PRO A 154 -18.70 13.03 -24.86
CA PRO A 154 -17.58 12.27 -25.37
C PRO A 154 -17.87 11.70 -26.77
N PHE A 155 -16.83 11.62 -27.59
CA PHE A 155 -16.90 10.93 -28.88
C PHE A 155 -16.89 9.40 -28.71
N PRO A 156 -17.47 8.65 -29.67
CA PRO A 156 -17.34 7.19 -29.70
C PRO A 156 -15.91 6.79 -30.09
N VAL A 157 -15.08 6.45 -29.10
CA VAL A 157 -13.64 6.22 -29.23
C VAL A 157 -13.33 5.15 -30.29
N GLU A 158 -14.03 4.02 -30.25
CA GLU A 158 -13.79 2.85 -31.11
C GLU A 158 -13.97 3.20 -32.60
N LYS A 159 -14.94 4.05 -32.91
CA LYS A 159 -15.19 4.51 -34.28
C LYS A 159 -14.05 5.39 -34.80
N VAL A 160 -13.50 6.24 -33.94
CA VAL A 160 -12.37 7.10 -34.30
C VAL A 160 -11.09 6.28 -34.42
N LEU A 161 -10.85 5.35 -33.49
CA LEU A 161 -9.71 4.43 -33.55
C LEU A 161 -9.69 3.59 -34.83
N ALA A 162 -10.85 3.16 -35.33
CA ALA A 162 -10.97 2.46 -36.61
C ALA A 162 -10.53 3.29 -37.83
N TRP A 163 -10.47 4.62 -37.70
CA TRP A 163 -9.96 5.53 -38.73
C TRP A 163 -8.50 5.90 -38.55
N MET A 164 -7.93 5.66 -37.37
CA MET A 164 -6.54 5.99 -37.06
C MET A 164 -5.59 4.92 -37.60
N ARG A 165 -4.33 5.31 -37.84
CA ARG A 165 -3.25 4.33 -38.01
C ARG A 165 -3.05 3.58 -36.69
N ALA A 166 -2.59 2.34 -36.77
CA ALA A 166 -2.34 1.53 -35.57
C ALA A 166 -1.45 2.27 -34.55
N GLU A 167 -0.36 2.87 -35.02
CA GLU A 167 0.58 3.65 -34.19
C GLU A 167 -0.10 4.80 -33.44
N ASP A 168 -0.94 5.59 -34.13
CA ASP A 168 -1.66 6.71 -33.55
C ASP A 168 -2.71 6.25 -32.53
N GLY A 169 -3.38 5.12 -32.81
CA GLY A 169 -4.26 4.46 -31.85
C GLY A 169 -3.53 3.91 -30.62
N HIS A 170 -2.30 3.40 -30.78
CA HIS A 170 -1.47 2.98 -29.64
C HIS A 170 -1.07 4.15 -28.75
N LYS A 171 -0.69 5.30 -29.33
CA LYS A 171 -0.41 6.52 -28.56
C LYS A 171 -1.61 6.97 -27.76
N PHE A 172 -2.80 7.00 -28.37
CA PHE A 172 -4.02 7.37 -27.68
C PHE A 172 -4.36 6.44 -26.52
N ARG A 173 -4.23 5.12 -26.72
CA ARG A 173 -4.44 4.14 -25.65
C ARG A 173 -3.43 4.27 -24.51
N ALA A 174 -2.15 4.50 -24.83
CA ALA A 174 -1.13 4.70 -23.81
C ALA A 174 -1.41 5.95 -22.95
N ALA A 175 -1.76 7.08 -23.59
CA ALA A 175 -2.16 8.29 -22.89
C ALA A 175 -3.44 8.09 -22.06
N ALA A 176 -4.42 7.35 -22.57
CA ALA A 176 -5.63 7.01 -21.83
C ALA A 176 -5.32 6.23 -20.54
N ILE A 177 -4.47 5.21 -20.61
CA ILE A 177 -4.04 4.43 -19.44
C ILE A 177 -3.35 5.32 -18.40
N GLU A 178 -2.47 6.23 -18.86
CA GLU A 178 -1.79 7.17 -17.98
C GLU A 178 -2.78 8.13 -17.30
N TYR A 179 -3.69 8.73 -18.07
CA TYR A 179 -4.62 9.74 -17.57
C TYR A 179 -5.72 9.14 -16.67
N GLU A 180 -6.08 7.89 -16.88
CA GLU A 180 -7.06 7.18 -16.05
C GLU A 180 -6.47 6.59 -14.76
N ALA A 181 -5.13 6.49 -14.67
CA ALA A 181 -4.48 5.99 -13.47
C ALA A 181 -4.67 6.94 -12.27
N THR A 182 -5.13 6.39 -11.15
CA THR A 182 -5.34 7.12 -9.89
C THR A 182 -4.02 7.56 -9.25
N GLU A 183 -3.01 6.69 -9.26
CA GLU A 183 -1.69 6.94 -8.71
C GLU A 183 -0.63 6.80 -9.79
N ARG A 184 -0.18 7.93 -10.35
CA ARG A 184 0.78 7.93 -11.45
C ARG A 184 2.21 7.83 -10.92
N THR A 185 3.02 6.97 -11.56
CA THR A 185 4.44 6.88 -11.28
C THR A 185 5.22 6.98 -12.58
N TYR A 186 6.10 7.97 -12.64
CA TYR A 186 6.97 8.20 -13.78
C TYR A 186 8.37 7.74 -13.44
N CYS A 187 9.11 7.27 -14.43
CA CYS A 187 10.51 6.93 -14.24
C CYS A 187 11.29 8.15 -13.70
N SER A 188 11.98 7.95 -12.57
CA SER A 188 12.81 8.98 -11.93
C SER A 188 14.03 9.40 -12.75
N ASN A 189 14.37 8.67 -13.82
CA ASN A 189 15.40 9.08 -14.75
C ASN A 189 14.95 10.30 -15.57
N PRO A 190 15.62 11.47 -15.45
CA PRO A 190 15.23 12.69 -16.14
C PRO A 190 15.25 12.57 -17.67
N THR A 191 16.04 11.65 -18.24
CA THR A 191 16.08 11.44 -19.69
C THR A 191 15.03 10.46 -20.19
N CYS A 192 14.42 9.68 -19.30
CA CYS A 192 13.38 8.71 -19.64
C CYS A 192 12.00 9.31 -19.36
N GLY A 193 11.69 9.60 -18.09
CA GLY A 193 10.40 10.20 -17.69
C GLY A 193 9.15 9.41 -18.09
N VAL A 194 9.28 8.17 -18.59
CA VAL A 194 8.16 7.38 -19.10
C VAL A 194 7.25 6.96 -17.94
N PHE A 195 5.93 7.02 -18.18
CA PHE A 195 4.92 6.50 -17.28
C PHE A 195 5.08 4.98 -17.08
N ILE A 196 5.15 4.55 -15.82
CA ILE A 196 5.27 3.13 -15.45
C ILE A 196 3.86 2.59 -15.23
N ILE A 197 3.46 1.63 -16.06
CA ILE A 197 2.12 1.04 -16.03
C ILE A 197 1.99 0.08 -14.83
N GLY A 198 0.91 0.24 -14.06
CA GLY A 198 0.53 -0.64 -12.96
C GLY A 198 0.46 0.06 -11.60
N GLU A 199 -0.09 -0.62 -10.60
CA GLU A 199 -0.09 -0.14 -9.22
C GLU A 199 1.31 -0.30 -8.61
N ALA A 200 1.94 0.83 -8.34
CA ALA A 200 3.32 0.87 -7.86
C ALA A 200 3.36 0.89 -6.33
N HIS A 201 3.72 -0.23 -5.71
CA HIS A 201 3.97 -0.31 -4.26
C HIS A 201 5.47 -0.45 -3.97
N GLY A 202 6.04 0.50 -3.22
CA GLY A 202 7.45 0.48 -2.84
C GLY A 202 8.36 0.91 -3.99
N VAL A 203 9.19 -0.02 -4.48
CA VAL A 203 10.14 0.25 -5.57
C VAL A 203 9.62 -0.38 -6.86
N VAL A 204 9.56 0.41 -7.93
CA VAL A 204 9.15 -0.06 -9.26
C VAL A 204 10.23 0.15 -10.30
N GLU A 205 10.47 -0.86 -11.11
CA GLU A 205 11.45 -0.83 -12.20
C GLU A 205 10.82 -0.28 -13.49
N CYS A 206 11.50 0.65 -14.16
CA CYS A 206 11.07 1.15 -15.45
C CYS A 206 11.35 0.15 -16.58
N GLN A 207 10.31 -0.33 -17.25
CA GLN A 207 10.42 -1.28 -18.38
C GLN A 207 11.16 -0.71 -19.61
N SER A 208 11.30 0.61 -19.70
CA SER A 208 11.98 1.27 -20.84
C SER A 208 13.49 1.45 -20.64
N CYS A 209 13.96 1.65 -19.41
CA CYS A 209 15.38 1.94 -19.14
C CYS A 209 15.99 1.15 -17.97
N GLY A 210 15.23 0.30 -17.29
CA GLY A 210 15.66 -0.54 -16.17
C GLY A 210 15.89 0.22 -14.85
N ILE A 211 15.62 1.54 -14.80
CA ILE A 211 15.87 2.33 -13.59
C ILE A 211 14.71 2.20 -12.61
N SER A 212 15.05 1.81 -11.38
CA SER A 212 14.14 1.71 -10.24
C SER A 212 13.75 3.08 -9.68
N THR A 213 12.47 3.23 -9.36
CA THR A 213 11.85 4.44 -8.84
C THR A 213 11.04 4.11 -7.59
N CYS A 214 11.17 4.91 -6.54
CA CYS A 214 10.32 4.81 -5.36
C CYS A 214 8.92 5.36 -5.70
N SER A 215 7.89 4.53 -5.58
CA SER A 215 6.52 4.89 -5.94
C SER A 215 5.87 5.89 -4.98
N GLN A 216 6.38 6.01 -3.75
CA GLN A 216 5.88 6.99 -2.78
C GLN A 216 6.45 8.38 -3.06
N CYS A 217 7.78 8.49 -3.18
CA CYS A 217 8.43 9.78 -3.34
C CYS A 217 8.63 10.19 -4.81
N LYS A 218 8.39 9.27 -5.75
CA LYS A 218 8.61 9.43 -7.19
C LYS A 218 10.07 9.76 -7.57
N GLY A 219 11.00 9.51 -6.66
CA GLY A 219 12.45 9.70 -6.85
C GLY A 219 13.19 8.38 -7.09
N PRO A 220 14.52 8.42 -7.23
CA PRO A 220 15.33 7.22 -7.37
C PRO A 220 15.12 6.24 -6.20
N GLU A 221 15.30 4.95 -6.47
CA GLU A 221 15.33 3.93 -5.43
C GLU A 221 16.36 4.27 -4.33
N HIS A 222 15.96 4.11 -3.07
CA HIS A 222 16.81 4.33 -1.88
C HIS A 222 17.09 3.03 -1.09
N GLY A 223 16.98 1.87 -1.75
CA GLY A 223 17.34 0.55 -1.21
C GLY A 223 16.50 0.13 0.00
N VAL A 224 17.15 -0.49 0.99
CA VAL A 224 16.53 -1.03 2.22
C VAL A 224 16.08 0.07 3.20
N LEU A 225 16.43 1.33 2.92
CA LEU A 225 15.98 2.44 3.74
C LEU A 225 14.51 2.72 3.45
N ASP A 226 13.74 3.00 4.50
CA ASP A 226 12.38 3.48 4.31
C ASP A 226 12.37 4.79 3.52
N CYS A 227 11.24 5.08 2.88
CA CYS A 227 11.09 6.30 2.11
C CYS A 227 11.21 7.54 3.02
N PRO A 228 12.15 8.46 2.76
CA PRO A 228 12.35 9.65 3.60
C PRO A 228 11.19 10.65 3.46
N ARG A 229 10.38 10.52 2.41
CA ARG A 229 9.19 11.33 2.15
C ARG A 229 7.88 10.61 2.52
N ASP A 230 7.96 9.48 3.22
CA ASP A 230 6.78 8.83 3.81
C ASP A 230 6.36 9.58 5.06
N GLU A 231 5.47 10.57 4.91
CA GLU A 231 4.99 11.39 6.02
C GLU A 231 4.36 10.56 7.14
N ALA A 232 3.60 9.52 6.80
CA ALA A 232 2.95 8.64 7.78
C ALA A 232 4.00 7.90 8.61
N LEU A 233 5.02 7.35 7.96
CA LEU A 233 6.14 6.73 8.67
C LEU A 233 6.89 7.76 9.53
N GLN A 234 7.18 8.96 9.02
CA GLN A 234 7.86 10.00 9.80
C GLN A 234 7.08 10.39 11.05
N VAL A 235 5.74 10.42 10.98
CA VAL A 235 4.88 10.63 12.15
C VAL A 235 5.04 9.49 13.17
N VAL A 236 4.99 8.23 12.72
CA VAL A 236 5.19 7.06 13.59
C VAL A 236 6.59 7.07 14.23
N LEU A 237 7.62 7.43 13.47
CA LEU A 237 8.99 7.53 13.99
C LEU A 237 9.14 8.61 15.05
N ARG A 238 8.46 9.75 14.91
CA ARG A 238 8.43 10.81 15.92
C ARG A 238 7.71 10.36 17.19
N ILE A 239 6.54 9.74 17.06
CA ILE A 239 5.81 9.17 18.21
C ILE A 239 6.69 8.13 18.93
N ALA A 240 7.39 7.30 18.16
CA ALA A 240 8.32 6.33 18.72
C ALA A 240 9.50 6.99 19.45
N GLU A 241 10.05 8.08 18.91
CA GLU A 241 11.11 8.84 19.57
C GLU A 241 10.63 9.46 20.89
N ASP A 242 9.45 10.10 20.89
CA ASP A 242 8.84 10.70 22.08
C ASP A 242 8.52 9.64 23.15
N ALA A 243 8.08 8.44 22.74
CA ALA A 243 7.81 7.31 23.63
C ALA A 243 9.07 6.52 24.02
N GLY A 244 10.24 6.83 23.45
CA GLY A 244 11.48 6.08 23.66
C GLY A 244 11.47 4.66 23.06
N TRP A 245 10.58 4.37 22.11
CA TRP A 245 10.53 3.13 21.35
C TRP A 245 11.69 3.04 20.36
N LYS A 246 12.09 1.82 20.03
CA LYS A 246 13.27 1.55 19.19
C LYS A 246 12.94 0.58 18.08
N ARG A 247 13.50 0.79 16.89
CA ARG A 247 13.33 -0.12 15.76
C ARG A 247 14.44 -1.17 15.74
N CYS A 248 14.06 -2.41 15.44
CA CYS A 248 15.04 -3.45 15.16
C CYS A 248 15.83 -3.09 13.89
N SER A 249 17.16 -3.08 13.97
CA SER A 249 18.04 -2.78 12.83
C SER A 249 17.97 -3.80 11.69
N ARG A 250 17.44 -5.01 11.95
CA ARG A 250 17.33 -6.07 10.95
C ARG A 250 15.98 -6.11 10.24
N CYS A 251 14.88 -6.03 10.99
CA CYS A 251 13.53 -6.21 10.44
C CYS A 251 12.66 -4.97 10.62
N HIS A 252 13.20 -3.89 11.16
CA HIS A 252 12.54 -2.59 11.27
C HIS A 252 11.29 -2.54 12.15
N ALA A 253 10.93 -3.66 12.80
CA ALA A 253 9.83 -3.74 13.75
C ALA A 253 10.03 -2.76 14.90
N MET A 254 8.96 -2.06 15.27
CA MET A 254 8.94 -1.19 16.43
C MET A 254 8.91 -2.02 17.71
N VAL A 255 9.78 -1.68 18.66
CA VAL A 255 9.96 -2.37 19.93
C VAL A 255 9.88 -1.37 21.06
N GLU A 256 9.01 -1.66 22.01
CA GLU A 256 8.93 -0.99 23.31
C GLU A 256 9.60 -1.87 24.37
N LEU A 257 10.38 -1.27 25.27
CA LEU A 257 10.91 -1.94 26.46
C LEU A 257 10.14 -1.47 27.70
N ASN A 258 9.20 -2.30 28.14
CA ASN A 258 8.37 -2.00 29.33
C ASN A 258 9.11 -2.25 30.65
N PHE A 259 9.91 -3.32 30.71
CA PHE A 259 10.67 -3.72 31.88
C PHE A 259 11.75 -4.72 31.46
N GLY A 260 12.72 -4.99 32.34
CA GLY A 260 13.81 -5.92 32.05
C GLY A 260 15.11 -5.21 31.67
N CYS A 261 16.08 -6.00 31.23
CA CYS A 261 17.39 -5.51 30.83
C CYS A 261 17.35 -4.93 29.41
N ASN A 262 18.40 -4.21 29.04
CA ASN A 262 18.54 -3.59 27.72
C ASN A 262 18.86 -4.61 26.61
N HIS A 263 18.84 -5.92 26.87
CA HIS A 263 18.96 -6.97 25.87
C HIS A 263 17.62 -7.23 25.17
N ILE A 264 17.52 -6.86 23.90
CA ILE A 264 16.36 -7.17 23.09
C ILE A 264 16.60 -8.43 22.27
N THR A 265 15.63 -9.35 22.31
CA THR A 265 15.50 -10.44 21.34
C THR A 265 14.30 -10.14 20.45
N CYS A 266 14.56 -9.74 19.21
CA CYS A 266 13.50 -9.42 18.26
C CYS A 266 12.81 -10.70 17.75
N LYS A 267 11.55 -10.59 17.31
CA LYS A 267 10.81 -11.68 16.65
C LYS A 267 11.51 -12.23 15.40
N CYS A 268 12.37 -11.44 14.75
CA CYS A 268 13.18 -11.88 13.61
C CYS A 268 14.46 -12.65 14.02
N GLY A 269 14.69 -12.85 15.32
CA GLY A 269 15.87 -13.52 15.87
C GLY A 269 17.10 -12.62 16.05
N ALA A 270 17.02 -11.33 15.73
CA ALA A 270 18.11 -10.39 16.01
C ALA A 270 18.20 -10.08 17.51
N HIS A 271 19.43 -10.09 18.05
CA HIS A 271 19.72 -9.67 19.41
C HIS A 271 20.48 -8.34 19.42
N TRP A 272 20.02 -7.35 20.18
CA TRP A 272 20.57 -6.00 20.15
C TRP A 272 20.32 -5.23 21.46
N CYS A 273 21.06 -4.15 21.69
CA CYS A 273 20.94 -3.31 22.87
C CYS A 273 19.87 -2.22 22.70
N TYR A 274 18.87 -2.14 23.58
CA TYR A 274 17.79 -1.15 23.50
C TYR A 274 18.28 0.31 23.55
N VAL A 275 19.37 0.58 24.28
CA VAL A 275 19.90 1.94 24.44
C VAL A 275 20.50 2.48 23.14
N CYS A 276 21.35 1.69 22.49
CA CYS A 276 22.16 2.15 21.36
C CYS A 276 21.86 1.46 20.02
N SER A 277 20.94 0.49 20.01
CA SER A 277 20.58 -0.31 18.83
C SER A 277 21.70 -1.18 18.23
N ALA A 278 22.88 -1.24 18.89
CA ALA A 278 24.00 -2.06 18.45
C ALA A 278 23.71 -3.56 18.64
N PRO A 279 24.33 -4.46 17.84
CA PRO A 279 24.28 -5.89 18.08
C PRO A 279 24.64 -6.25 19.53
N TRP A 280 24.00 -7.28 20.07
CA TRP A 280 24.17 -7.62 21.48
C TRP A 280 25.63 -7.95 21.81
N LYS A 281 26.10 -7.47 22.97
CA LYS A 281 27.50 -7.58 23.45
C LYS A 281 28.56 -6.85 22.62
N THR A 282 28.17 -5.91 21.74
CA THR A 282 29.12 -5.05 21.02
C THR A 282 29.17 -3.61 21.55
N CYS A 283 28.53 -3.33 22.69
CA CYS A 283 28.48 -2.01 23.33
C CYS A 283 28.79 -2.11 24.82
N ALA A 284 29.20 -1.00 25.43
CA ALA A 284 29.42 -0.86 26.87
C ALA A 284 28.23 -0.23 27.61
N CYS A 285 27.03 -0.23 27.00
CA CYS A 285 25.82 0.29 27.65
C CYS A 285 25.51 -0.50 28.92
N ILE A 286 24.95 0.19 29.92
CA ILE A 286 24.48 -0.45 31.14
C ILE A 286 23.45 -1.53 30.80
N LEU A 287 23.49 -2.63 31.53
CA LEU A 287 22.57 -3.74 31.31
C LEU A 287 21.17 -3.42 31.80
N TRP A 288 21.08 -2.78 32.96
CA TRP A 288 19.84 -2.43 33.63
C TRP A 288 19.69 -0.92 33.70
N GLN A 289 18.49 -0.44 33.39
CA GLN A 289 18.07 0.91 33.81
C GLN A 289 17.32 0.74 35.13
N GLU A 290 17.67 1.52 36.14
CA GLU A 290 17.10 1.42 37.49
C GLU A 290 15.56 1.42 37.48
N ALA A 291 14.97 2.32 36.69
CA ALA A 291 13.51 2.40 36.54
C ALA A 291 12.89 1.10 36.00
N ASN A 292 13.51 0.45 35.02
CA ASN A 292 13.00 -0.78 34.41
C ASN A 292 13.16 -1.99 35.35
N LEU A 293 14.22 -1.98 36.17
CA LEU A 293 14.49 -2.99 37.18
C LEU A 293 13.48 -2.88 38.33
N LEU A 294 13.25 -1.68 38.84
CA LEU A 294 12.25 -1.39 39.86
C LEU A 294 10.83 -1.71 39.39
N ALA A 295 10.46 -1.30 38.17
CA ALA A 295 9.15 -1.62 37.59
C ALA A 295 8.97 -3.14 37.47
N ARG A 296 10.02 -3.88 37.11
CA ARG A 296 9.99 -5.34 37.09
C ARG A 296 9.80 -5.94 38.47
N ALA A 297 10.54 -5.45 39.45
CA ALA A 297 10.48 -5.89 40.84
C ALA A 297 9.09 -5.67 41.44
N GLU A 298 8.52 -4.48 41.26
CA GLU A 298 7.17 -4.15 41.69
C GLU A 298 6.13 -5.08 41.04
N LEU A 299 6.22 -5.29 39.73
CA LEU A 299 5.31 -6.19 39.01
C LEU A 299 5.41 -7.63 39.56
N LEU A 300 6.60 -8.09 39.96
CA LEU A 300 6.79 -9.41 40.56
C LEU A 300 6.26 -9.51 41.98
N VAL A 301 6.49 -8.50 42.83
CA VAL A 301 5.94 -8.45 44.18
C VAL A 301 4.41 -8.40 44.13
N ASN A 302 3.83 -7.58 43.26
CA ASN A 302 2.39 -7.51 43.03
C ASN A 302 1.78 -8.86 42.64
N ARG A 303 2.50 -9.68 41.87
CA ARG A 303 2.05 -11.04 41.51
C ARG A 303 2.04 -12.02 42.68
N GLN A 304 2.79 -11.75 43.74
CA GLN A 304 2.93 -12.60 44.92
C GLN A 304 2.01 -12.18 46.08
N ILE A 305 1.55 -10.93 46.09
CA ILE A 305 0.60 -10.45 47.08
C ILE A 305 -0.74 -11.13 46.86
N ASN A 306 -1.32 -11.64 47.95
CA ASN A 306 -2.68 -12.17 47.97
C ASN A 306 -3.65 -11.00 48.15
N ASP A 307 -4.59 -10.83 47.23
CA ASP A 307 -5.60 -9.76 47.31
C ASP A 307 -6.43 -9.82 48.61
N ASN A 308 -6.59 -11.01 49.19
CA ASN A 308 -7.33 -11.22 50.45
C ASN A 308 -6.50 -10.94 51.70
N GLU A 309 -5.18 -10.74 51.57
CA GLU A 309 -4.25 -10.48 52.67
C GLU A 309 -3.23 -9.41 52.25
N PRO A 310 -3.66 -8.14 52.18
CA PRO A 310 -2.80 -7.06 51.73
C PRO A 310 -1.69 -6.80 52.77
N ILE A 311 -0.46 -6.67 52.28
CA ILE A 311 0.70 -6.31 53.09
C ILE A 311 0.77 -4.79 53.28
N ASN A 312 1.40 -4.34 54.37
CA ASN A 312 1.60 -2.92 54.62
C ASN A 312 2.63 -2.30 53.66
N ALA A 313 2.63 -0.97 53.54
CA ALA A 313 3.48 -0.26 52.59
C ALA A 313 4.99 -0.44 52.85
N VAL A 314 5.42 -0.53 54.12
CA VAL A 314 6.83 -0.70 54.47
C VAL A 314 7.32 -2.08 54.04
N GLU A 315 6.56 -3.12 54.38
CA GLU A 315 6.85 -4.49 53.98
C GLU A 315 6.82 -4.66 52.46
N ARG A 316 5.86 -4.01 51.78
CA ARG A 316 5.80 -3.99 50.31
C ARG A 316 7.08 -3.41 49.71
N ASN A 317 7.51 -2.24 50.19
CA ASN A 317 8.71 -1.57 49.67
C ASN A 317 9.96 -2.41 49.92
N GLN A 318 10.09 -3.01 51.11
CA GLN A 318 11.22 -3.91 51.41
C GLN A 318 11.27 -5.10 50.44
N ARG A 319 10.12 -5.73 50.16
CA ARG A 319 10.05 -6.85 49.19
C ARG A 319 10.40 -6.40 47.76
N ILE A 320 10.08 -5.16 47.40
CA ILE A 320 10.44 -4.59 46.08
C ILE A 320 11.95 -4.38 46.01
N ASP A 321 12.57 -3.83 47.05
CA ASP A 321 14.03 -3.66 47.12
C ASP A 321 14.75 -5.02 47.07
N ASP A 322 14.32 -5.99 47.87
CA ASP A 322 14.90 -7.34 47.87
C ASP A 322 14.77 -8.01 46.48
N MET A 323 13.63 -7.81 45.81
CA MET A 323 13.40 -8.33 44.45
C MET A 323 14.24 -7.60 43.39
N ARG A 324 14.41 -6.28 43.51
CA ARG A 324 15.30 -5.49 42.65
C ARG A 324 16.72 -6.05 42.74
N ASP A 325 17.24 -6.21 43.95
CA ASP A 325 18.60 -6.70 44.18
C ASP A 325 18.78 -8.13 43.65
N HIS A 326 17.76 -8.99 43.81
CA HIS A 326 17.76 -10.33 43.20
C HIS A 326 17.89 -10.26 41.67
N LEU A 327 17.08 -9.42 41.02
CA LEU A 327 17.08 -9.28 39.56
C LEU A 327 18.37 -8.66 39.03
N GLU A 328 18.98 -7.71 39.74
CA GLU A 328 20.25 -7.08 39.36
C GLU A 328 21.39 -8.10 39.35
N ASN A 329 21.43 -8.95 40.38
CA ASN A 329 22.47 -9.96 40.57
C ASN A 329 22.28 -11.19 39.67
N GLU A 330 21.09 -11.42 39.12
CA GLU A 330 20.87 -12.45 38.12
C GLU A 330 21.33 -11.98 36.72
N ASP A 331 22.38 -12.62 36.21
CA ASP A 331 22.90 -12.42 34.85
C ASP A 331 21.77 -12.49 33.80
N ASP A 332 21.75 -11.52 32.88
CA ASP A 332 20.71 -11.33 31.84
C ASP A 332 20.50 -12.55 30.94
N ASN A 333 21.51 -13.43 30.88
CA ASN A 333 21.50 -14.67 30.14
C ASN A 333 20.89 -15.79 30.98
N CYS A 334 19.70 -15.58 31.54
CA CYS A 334 18.94 -16.68 32.08
C CYS A 334 18.57 -17.61 30.91
N ALA A 335 19.41 -18.62 30.64
CA ALA A 335 19.27 -19.54 29.52
C ALA A 335 18.06 -20.49 29.63
N HIS A 336 17.18 -20.23 30.61
CA HIS A 336 15.97 -20.98 30.91
C HIS A 336 16.07 -22.51 30.75
N PRO A 337 17.12 -23.21 31.22
CA PRO A 337 17.44 -24.59 30.82
C PRO A 337 16.57 -25.65 31.52
N GLY A 338 15.26 -25.43 31.62
CA GLY A 338 14.28 -26.38 32.18
C GLY A 338 13.85 -26.11 33.62
N ARG A 339 14.30 -25.03 34.27
CA ARG A 339 13.90 -24.68 35.65
C ARG A 339 12.62 -23.83 35.71
N TRP A 340 11.54 -24.39 35.18
CA TRP A 340 10.23 -23.76 35.20
C TRP A 340 9.36 -24.35 36.31
N ARG A 341 8.73 -23.50 37.10
CA ARG A 341 7.67 -23.87 38.03
C ARG A 341 6.33 -23.73 37.30
N LYS A 342 5.49 -24.76 37.40
CA LYS A 342 4.10 -24.66 36.94
C LYS A 342 3.30 -23.90 37.99
N VAL A 343 2.66 -22.82 37.57
CA VAL A 343 1.75 -22.02 38.39
C VAL A 343 0.33 -22.41 37.99
N GLU A 344 -0.43 -22.93 38.94
CA GLU A 344 -1.79 -23.46 38.76
C GLU A 344 -2.72 -22.87 39.82
N GLY A 345 -4.03 -22.92 39.57
CA GLY A 345 -5.05 -22.34 40.43
C GLY A 345 -6.16 -21.65 39.61
N LEU A 346 -7.06 -20.94 40.28
CA LEU A 346 -8.06 -20.10 39.63
C LEU A 346 -7.48 -18.67 39.47
N PRO A 347 -6.98 -18.26 38.29
CA PRO A 347 -6.35 -16.95 38.07
C PRO A 347 -7.33 -15.77 38.08
N GLY A 348 -8.53 -15.94 38.65
CA GLY A 348 -9.64 -15.00 38.56
C GLY A 348 -10.05 -14.71 37.11
N ARG A 349 -10.76 -13.59 36.91
CA ARG A 349 -11.26 -13.17 35.57
C ARG A 349 -10.12 -12.80 34.60
N LYS A 350 -8.95 -12.44 35.11
CA LYS A 350 -7.84 -11.92 34.30
C LYS A 350 -7.00 -13.03 33.65
N GLY A 351 -7.02 -14.26 34.16
CA GLY A 351 -6.16 -15.33 33.61
C GLY A 351 -4.67 -15.08 33.85
N TYR A 352 -3.83 -16.06 33.52
CA TYR A 352 -2.38 -15.93 33.51
C TYR A 352 -1.91 -15.31 32.18
N LEU A 353 -1.14 -14.21 32.23
CA LEU A 353 -0.59 -13.56 31.04
C LEU A 353 0.78 -14.17 30.68
N CYS A 354 0.93 -14.63 29.43
CA CYS A 354 2.22 -14.99 28.86
C CYS A 354 3.00 -13.74 28.46
N GLU A 355 4.22 -13.58 28.96
CA GLU A 355 5.04 -12.38 28.71
C GLU A 355 5.72 -12.39 27.32
N PHE A 356 5.59 -13.49 26.55
CA PHE A 356 6.18 -13.62 25.21
C PHE A 356 5.16 -13.45 24.08
N CYS A 357 3.94 -14.01 24.23
CA CYS A 357 2.88 -13.88 23.23
C CYS A 357 1.74 -12.96 23.67
N TYR A 358 1.76 -12.47 24.91
CA TYR A 358 0.67 -11.68 25.52
C TYR A 358 -0.69 -12.39 25.55
N GLY A 359 -0.72 -13.69 25.25
CA GLY A 359 -1.88 -14.55 25.39
C GLY A 359 -2.25 -14.78 26.86
N ARG A 360 -3.55 -14.82 27.13
CA ARG A 360 -4.08 -15.23 28.43
C ARG A 360 -4.30 -16.73 28.47
N HIS A 361 -4.01 -17.35 29.60
CA HIS A 361 -4.15 -18.78 29.84
C HIS A 361 -4.85 -19.02 31.17
N TRP A 362 -5.75 -19.99 31.23
CA TRP A 362 -6.62 -20.17 32.41
C TRP A 362 -6.30 -21.43 33.23
N LYS A 363 -5.63 -22.42 32.63
CA LYS A 363 -5.30 -23.67 33.33
C LYS A 363 -4.03 -23.56 34.16
N PHE A 364 -2.95 -23.09 33.53
CA PHE A 364 -1.66 -22.91 34.17
C PHE A 364 -0.79 -21.96 33.36
N ILE A 365 0.30 -21.52 33.98
CA ILE A 365 1.41 -20.87 33.28
C ILE A 365 2.74 -21.37 33.82
N LEU A 366 3.80 -21.23 33.04
CA LEU A 366 5.14 -21.66 33.43
C LEU A 366 5.91 -20.43 33.86
N GLU A 367 6.50 -20.45 35.04
CA GLU A 367 7.28 -19.34 35.59
C GLU A 367 8.73 -19.77 35.80
N CYS A 368 9.68 -19.00 35.31
CA CYS A 368 11.09 -19.30 35.54
C CYS A 368 11.43 -19.14 37.02
N ARG A 369 12.15 -20.09 37.62
CA ARG A 369 12.52 -20.02 39.04
C ARG A 369 13.61 -18.99 39.37
N ARG A 370 14.23 -18.42 38.35
CA ARG A 370 15.31 -17.44 38.45
C ARG A 370 14.75 -16.04 38.24
N CYS A 371 14.47 -15.68 37.00
CA CYS A 371 14.03 -14.32 36.65
C CYS A 371 12.49 -14.14 36.67
N PHE A 372 11.75 -15.16 37.12
CA PHE A 372 10.29 -15.12 37.31
C PHE A 372 9.46 -14.73 36.07
N VAL A 373 10.03 -14.80 34.87
CA VAL A 373 9.28 -14.59 33.62
C VAL A 373 8.23 -15.69 33.45
N ARG A 374 7.04 -15.31 33.01
CA ARG A 374 5.93 -16.22 32.71
C ARG A 374 5.82 -16.51 31.22
N ALA A 375 5.80 -17.78 30.86
CA ALA A 375 5.61 -18.26 29.49
C ALA A 375 4.50 -19.29 29.42
N CYS A 376 3.72 -19.28 28.35
CA CYS A 376 2.86 -20.42 28.01
C CYS A 376 3.70 -21.61 27.53
N GLN A 377 3.10 -22.80 27.48
CA GLN A 377 3.80 -24.02 27.07
C GLN A 377 4.42 -23.89 25.67
N GLU A 378 3.70 -23.30 24.72
CA GLU A 378 4.19 -23.10 23.35
C GLU A 378 5.37 -22.11 23.32
N CYS A 379 5.24 -20.96 23.98
CA CYS A 379 6.31 -19.97 24.04
C CYS A 379 7.56 -20.54 24.71
N ARG A 380 7.40 -21.29 25.81
CA ARG A 380 8.54 -21.99 26.44
C ARG A 380 9.23 -22.97 25.50
N THR A 381 8.49 -23.61 24.60
CA THR A 381 9.03 -24.66 23.73
C THR A 381 9.64 -24.09 22.45
N HIS A 382 9.13 -22.96 21.96
CA HIS A 382 9.45 -22.44 20.63
C HIS A 382 10.06 -21.03 20.62
N ARG A 383 10.04 -20.28 21.73
CA ARG A 383 10.49 -18.87 21.79
C ARG A 383 11.51 -18.60 22.88
N VAL A 384 11.69 -19.54 23.81
CA VAL A 384 12.63 -19.50 24.92
C VAL A 384 13.57 -20.69 24.78
#